data_AF-A0A3R9TJ35-F1
#
_entry.id   AF-A0A3R9TJ35-F1
#
_cell.length_a   1.000
_cell.length_b   1.000
_cell.length_c   1.000
_cell.angle_alpha   90.00
_cell.angle_beta   90.00
_cell.angle_gamma   90.00
#
_symmetry.space_group_name_H-M   'P 1'
#
loop_
_entity.id
_entity.type
_entity.pdbx_description
1 polymer ?
#
loop_
_entity_poly.entity_id
_entity_poly.type
_entity_poly.pdbx_seq_one_letter_code
_entity_poly.pdbx_strand_id
1 'polypeptide(L)'
;HAGDPRSPWVARMLGRNAWPGTATPDGLALDGGGTLIAAEPPPPGTPALAIVAPEAVSLHRERPTGSPRNVWPGTVREITASGSRLRVLVTSDRAPDLVAEITPQAAAELGLADGVSVWTGVKATETTIVPL
;
A
#
# COMPACT_ATOMS: atom_id res chain seq x y z
N HIS A 1 23.59 -16.74 -9.79
CA HIS A 1 22.33 -17.10 -10.44
C HIS A 1 21.42 -15.89 -10.42
N ALA A 2 21.25 -15.24 -11.58
CA ALA A 2 20.45 -14.04 -11.77
C ALA A 2 18.96 -14.43 -11.76
N GLY A 3 18.25 -14.04 -10.70
CA GLY A 3 16.80 -14.15 -10.59
C GLY A 3 16.14 -12.91 -11.19
N ASP A 4 15.52 -13.11 -12.33
CA ASP A 4 14.56 -12.28 -13.09
C ASP A 4 14.18 -10.87 -12.53
N PRO A 5 14.47 -9.76 -13.26
CA PRO A 5 14.32 -8.39 -12.76
C PRO A 5 13.00 -7.67 -13.15
N ARG A 6 11.81 -8.32 -13.16
CA ARG A 6 10.58 -7.66 -13.68
C ARG A 6 9.27 -7.92 -12.92
N SER A 7 9.25 -7.74 -11.60
CA SER A 7 8.01 -7.63 -10.82
C SER A 7 7.90 -6.23 -10.15
N PRO A 8 6.69 -5.70 -9.85
CA PRO A 8 6.15 -4.30 -9.89
C PRO A 8 6.95 -3.06 -9.43
N TRP A 9 8.27 -3.07 -9.48
CA TRP A 9 9.14 -2.05 -8.92
C TRP A 9 9.12 -0.73 -9.71
N VAL A 10 8.90 -0.78 -11.02
CA VAL A 10 8.89 0.41 -11.90
C VAL A 10 7.66 1.30 -11.67
N ALA A 11 6.47 0.74 -11.43
CA ALA A 11 5.27 1.53 -11.14
C ALA A 11 5.35 2.28 -9.79
N ARG A 12 6.06 1.68 -8.82
CA ARG A 12 6.33 2.29 -7.50
C ARG A 12 7.34 3.43 -7.60
N MET A 13 8.33 3.28 -8.47
CA MET A 13 9.28 4.36 -8.80
C MET A 13 8.61 5.51 -9.57
N LEU A 14 7.51 5.24 -10.28
CA LEU A 14 6.65 6.25 -10.93
C LEU A 14 5.67 6.95 -9.97
N GLY A 15 5.76 6.71 -8.65
CA GLY A 15 5.13 7.56 -7.63
C GLY A 15 3.76 7.12 -7.11
N ARG A 16 3.32 5.89 -7.40
CA ARG A 16 2.07 5.31 -6.89
C ARG A 16 2.24 3.85 -6.44
N ASN A 17 1.42 3.44 -5.48
CA ASN A 17 1.24 2.03 -5.18
C ASN A 17 0.34 1.42 -6.25
N ALA A 18 0.80 0.35 -6.91
CA ALA A 18 0.05 -0.30 -7.97
C ALA A 18 0.19 -1.82 -7.88
N TRP A 19 -0.94 -2.53 -7.79
CA TRP A 19 -0.95 -3.98 -7.62
C TRP A 19 -1.95 -4.62 -8.59
N PRO A 20 -1.52 -5.58 -9.41
CA PRO A 20 -2.44 -6.38 -10.20
C PRO A 20 -3.23 -7.32 -9.29
N GLY A 21 -4.44 -7.64 -9.71
CA GLY A 21 -5.30 -8.59 -9.04
C GLY A 21 -6.54 -8.94 -9.84
N THR A 22 -7.37 -9.78 -9.25
CA THR A 22 -8.65 -10.19 -9.82
C THR A 22 -9.79 -9.82 -8.88
N ALA A 23 -10.86 -9.25 -9.44
CA ALA A 23 -12.01 -8.86 -8.65
C ALA A 23 -12.77 -10.08 -8.13
N THR A 24 -13.20 -9.99 -6.88
CA THR A 24 -13.98 -11.01 -6.17
C THR A 24 -15.18 -10.34 -5.50
N PRO A 25 -16.17 -11.11 -5.01
CA PRO A 25 -17.28 -10.55 -4.25
C PRO A 25 -16.84 -9.73 -3.02
N ASP A 26 -15.68 -10.06 -2.45
CA ASP A 26 -15.17 -9.46 -1.22
C ASP A 26 -14.14 -8.34 -1.46
N GLY A 27 -13.83 -8.01 -2.73
CA GLY A 27 -12.82 -7.01 -3.10
C GLY A 27 -11.84 -7.51 -4.16
N LEU A 28 -10.75 -6.78 -4.40
CA LEU A 28 -9.70 -7.20 -5.33
C LEU A 28 -8.73 -8.14 -4.61
N ALA A 29 -8.68 -9.41 -5.03
CA ALA A 29 -7.64 -10.35 -4.60
C ALA A 29 -6.35 -9.98 -5.34
N LEU A 30 -5.32 -9.55 -4.60
CA LEU A 30 -4.06 -9.09 -5.18
C LEU A 30 -3.14 -10.27 -5.47
N ASP A 31 -2.42 -10.23 -6.59
CA ASP A 31 -1.52 -11.32 -6.98
C ASP A 31 -0.36 -11.53 -6.00
N GLY A 32 0.05 -10.44 -5.32
CA GLY A 32 1.05 -10.46 -4.25
C GLY A 32 0.50 -10.92 -2.88
N GLY A 33 -0.75 -11.37 -2.82
CA GLY A 33 -1.44 -11.75 -1.60
C GLY A 33 -2.21 -10.59 -0.95
N GLY A 34 -3.21 -10.96 -0.15
CA GLY A 34 -4.13 -10.02 0.49
C GLY A 34 -5.32 -9.62 -0.38
N THR A 35 -6.31 -9.00 0.25
CA THR A 35 -7.52 -8.49 -0.40
C THR A 35 -7.61 -7.00 -0.17
N LEU A 36 -7.84 -6.26 -1.25
CA LEU A 36 -8.04 -4.82 -1.22
C LEU A 36 -9.51 -4.49 -1.46
N ILE A 37 -10.08 -3.70 -0.55
CA ILE A 37 -11.42 -3.15 -0.64
C ILE A 37 -11.37 -1.79 -1.34
N ALA A 38 -12.10 -1.65 -2.45
CA ALA A 38 -12.33 -0.38 -3.15
C ALA A 38 -13.80 0.03 -3.03
N ALA A 39 -14.09 1.33 -3.15
CA ALA A 39 -15.47 1.83 -3.10
C ALA A 39 -16.31 1.37 -4.31
N GLU A 40 -15.67 1.25 -5.47
CA GLU A 40 -16.29 0.87 -6.73
C GLU A 40 -15.52 -0.31 -7.36
N PRO A 41 -15.75 -1.55 -6.87
CA PRO A 41 -15.11 -2.73 -7.44
C PRO A 41 -15.73 -3.10 -8.79
N PRO A 42 -14.94 -3.57 -9.77
CA PRO A 42 -15.48 -4.12 -11.01
C PRO A 42 -16.16 -5.47 -10.76
N PRO A 43 -16.88 -6.02 -11.76
CA PRO A 43 -17.53 -7.32 -11.64
C PRO A 43 -16.55 -8.43 -11.19
N PRO A 44 -16.98 -9.40 -10.36
CA PRO A 44 -16.15 -10.53 -10.01
C PRO A 44 -15.60 -11.28 -11.24
N GLY A 45 -14.35 -11.70 -11.17
CA GLY A 45 -13.62 -12.32 -12.27
C GLY A 45 -12.91 -11.34 -13.20
N THR A 46 -13.14 -10.03 -13.08
CA THR A 46 -12.43 -9.02 -13.88
C THR A 46 -10.97 -8.86 -13.41
N PRO A 47 -9.96 -9.06 -14.30
CA PRO A 47 -8.58 -8.67 -14.03
C PRO A 47 -8.49 -7.14 -13.94
N ALA A 48 -7.76 -6.63 -12.96
CA ALA A 48 -7.64 -5.19 -12.75
C ALA A 48 -6.32 -4.81 -12.07
N LEU A 49 -6.00 -3.52 -12.15
CA LEU A 49 -4.91 -2.89 -11.39
C LEU A 49 -5.50 -2.00 -10.29
N ALA A 50 -5.18 -2.28 -9.03
CA ALA A 50 -5.46 -1.37 -7.93
C ALA A 50 -4.35 -0.32 -7.82
N ILE A 51 -4.75 0.94 -7.69
CA ILE A 51 -3.84 2.08 -7.57
C ILE A 51 -4.19 2.87 -6.31
N VAL A 52 -3.18 3.13 -5.48
CA VAL A 52 -3.29 3.95 -4.26
C VAL A 52 -2.16 4.98 -4.24
N ALA A 53 -2.52 6.24 -4.01
CA ALA A 53 -1.53 7.31 -3.86
C ALA A 53 -0.76 7.15 -2.53
N PRO A 54 0.57 7.34 -2.50
CA PRO A 54 1.35 7.25 -1.26
C PRO A 54 0.84 8.16 -0.15
N GLU A 55 0.37 9.35 -0.50
CA GLU A 55 -0.23 10.32 0.42
C GLU A 55 -1.57 9.86 1.03
N ALA A 56 -2.24 8.87 0.42
CA ALA A 56 -3.46 8.26 0.94
C ALA A 56 -3.22 7.10 1.92
N VAL A 57 -1.96 6.67 2.07
CA VAL A 57 -1.56 5.64 3.03
C VAL A 57 -1.24 6.29 4.37
N SER A 58 -2.03 5.96 5.39
CA SER A 58 -1.75 6.37 6.77
C SER A 58 -0.90 5.34 7.50
N LEU A 59 0.01 5.79 8.36
CA LEU A 59 0.82 4.95 9.24
C LEU A 59 0.42 5.15 10.71
N HIS A 60 0.39 4.05 11.46
CA HIS A 60 0.00 4.03 12.88
C HIS A 60 0.92 3.10 13.67
N ARG A 61 1.11 3.37 14.96
CA ARG A 61 1.83 2.45 15.88
C ARG A 61 0.98 1.24 16.26
N GLU A 62 -0.32 1.46 16.38
CA GLU A 62 -1.32 0.47 16.75
C GLU A 62 -2.34 0.31 15.64
N ARG A 63 -3.13 -0.78 15.68
CA ARG A 63 -4.14 -1.02 14.65
C ARG A 63 -5.18 0.11 14.67
N PRO A 64 -5.32 0.91 13.59
CA PRO A 64 -6.31 1.97 13.58
C PRO A 64 -7.72 1.40 13.61
N THR A 65 -8.60 2.05 14.38
CA THR A 65 -10.03 1.79 14.40
C THR A 65 -10.78 2.78 13.51
N GLY A 66 -11.95 2.41 12.99
CA GLY A 66 -12.87 3.34 12.33
C GLY A 66 -13.06 3.08 10.83
N SER A 67 -12.82 4.11 10.01
CA SER A 67 -13.26 4.16 8.61
C SER A 67 -12.33 3.51 7.55
N PRO A 68 -11.01 3.31 7.76
CA PRO A 68 -10.21 2.55 6.80
C PRO A 68 -10.76 1.14 6.61
N ARG A 69 -10.77 0.67 5.35
CA ARG A 69 -11.23 -0.68 5.00
C ARG A 69 -10.07 -1.62 4.71
N ASN A 70 -8.92 -1.06 4.35
CA ASN A 70 -7.68 -1.77 4.14
C ASN A 70 -6.75 -1.44 5.30
N VAL A 71 -6.56 -2.40 6.20
CA VAL A 71 -5.72 -2.23 7.39
C VAL A 71 -4.80 -3.45 7.53
N TRP A 72 -3.51 -3.22 7.37
CA TRP A 72 -2.51 -4.29 7.35
C TRP A 72 -1.38 -3.99 8.33
N PRO A 73 -0.90 -4.99 9.09
CA PRO A 73 0.33 -4.87 9.82
C PRO A 73 1.51 -4.86 8.84
N GLY A 74 2.60 -4.19 9.18
CA GLY A 74 3.79 -4.17 8.37
C GLY A 74 5.02 -3.74 9.14
N THR A 75 6.15 -3.73 8.44
CA THR A 75 7.45 -3.30 8.95
C THR A 75 8.04 -2.27 8.01
N VAL A 76 8.47 -1.14 8.55
CA VAL A 76 9.24 -0.12 7.83
C VAL A 76 10.56 -0.73 7.38
N ARG A 77 10.91 -0.58 6.10
CA ARG A 77 12.17 -1.05 5.52
C ARG A 77 13.06 0.05 4.98
N GLU A 78 12.45 1.12 4.49
CA GLU A 78 13.19 2.24 3.94
C GLU A 78 12.44 3.54 4.21
N ILE A 79 13.19 4.60 4.49
CA ILE A 79 12.69 5.96 4.61
C ILE A 79 13.54 6.83 3.70
N THR A 80 12.95 7.40 2.67
CA THR A 80 13.64 8.18 1.64
C THR A 80 13.03 9.58 1.57
N ALA A 81 13.88 10.61 1.49
CA ALA A 81 13.39 11.98 1.31
C ALA A 81 12.84 12.18 -0.11
N SER A 82 11.71 12.86 -0.22
CA SER A 82 11.07 13.24 -1.48
C SER A 82 10.56 14.68 -1.37
N GLY A 83 11.42 15.64 -1.72
CA GLY A 83 11.15 17.06 -1.50
C GLY A 83 10.99 17.37 0.00
N SER A 84 9.84 17.95 0.39
CA SER A 84 9.50 18.24 1.79
C SER A 84 8.80 17.09 2.52
N ARG A 85 8.62 15.94 1.86
CA ARG A 85 7.97 14.75 2.40
C ARG A 85 8.97 13.61 2.56
N LEU A 86 8.56 12.61 3.33
CA LEU A 86 9.25 11.33 3.44
C LEU A 86 8.40 10.25 2.78
N ARG A 87 9.04 9.39 2.00
CA ARG A 87 8.45 8.15 1.52
C ARG A 87 8.94 7.00 2.38
N VAL A 88 7.99 6.22 2.88
CA VAL A 88 8.23 5.12 3.80
C VAL A 88 7.80 3.83 3.12
N LEU A 89 8.75 2.98 2.80
CA LEU A 89 8.49 1.64 2.31
C LEU A 89 8.09 0.75 3.50
N VAL A 90 6.91 0.17 3.42
CA VAL A 90 6.38 -0.80 4.39
C VAL A 90 6.21 -2.15 3.68
N THR A 91 6.73 -3.19 4.31
CA THR A 91 6.58 -4.58 3.87
C THR A 91 5.64 -5.34 4.79
N SER A 92 4.89 -6.29 4.25
CA SER A 92 3.91 -7.09 5.00
C SER A 92 3.87 -8.53 4.51
N ASP A 93 3.55 -9.46 5.40
CA ASP A 93 3.22 -10.85 5.08
C ASP A 93 1.74 -11.03 4.67
N ARG A 94 0.90 -10.01 4.87
CA ARG A 94 -0.55 -10.06 4.66
C ARG A 94 -1.07 -9.20 3.52
N ALA A 95 -0.19 -8.39 2.95
CA ALA A 95 -0.49 -7.49 1.86
C ALA A 95 0.78 -7.24 1.06
N PRO A 96 0.68 -6.79 -0.19
CA PRO A 96 1.86 -6.42 -0.95
C PRO A 96 2.54 -5.23 -0.29
N ASP A 97 3.84 -5.10 -0.51
CA ASP A 97 4.57 -3.93 -0.04
C ASP A 97 3.88 -2.64 -0.50
N LEU A 98 3.97 -1.58 0.29
CA LEU A 98 3.40 -0.28 -0.05
C LEU A 98 4.30 0.85 0.43
N VAL A 99 4.16 2.00 -0.22
CA VAL A 99 4.85 3.25 0.11
C VAL A 99 3.81 4.22 0.68
N ALA A 100 4.09 4.75 1.86
CA ALA A 100 3.37 5.88 2.42
C ALA A 100 4.17 7.17 2.22
N GLU A 101 3.50 8.29 1.99
CA GLU A 101 4.14 9.60 1.93
C GLU A 101 3.64 10.49 3.07
N ILE A 102 4.54 10.83 4.00
CA ILE A 102 4.22 11.53 5.24
C ILE A 102 5.15 12.73 5.47
N THR A 103 4.86 13.55 6.46
CA THR A 103 5.76 14.65 6.85
C THR A 103 6.91 14.13 7.71
N PRO A 104 8.08 14.80 7.71
CA PRO A 104 9.16 14.50 8.66
C PRO A 104 8.70 14.55 10.13
N GLN A 105 7.81 15.48 10.46
CA GLN A 105 7.23 15.59 11.81
C GLN A 105 6.42 14.33 12.18
N ALA A 106 5.53 13.86 11.30
CA ALA A 106 4.74 12.65 11.57
C ALA A 106 5.64 11.41 11.72
N ALA A 107 6.70 11.31 10.91
CA ALA A 107 7.67 10.22 11.04
C ALA A 107 8.39 10.24 12.40
N ALA A 108 8.77 11.43 12.87
CA ALA A 108 9.40 11.63 14.17
C ALA A 108 8.45 11.32 15.34
N GLU A 109 7.20 11.79 15.29
CA GLU A 109 6.16 11.50 16.29
C GLU A 109 5.86 10.00 16.39
N LEU A 110 5.89 9.29 15.25
CA LEU A 110 5.73 7.84 15.18
C LEU A 110 7.03 7.07 15.48
N GLY A 111 8.16 7.74 15.69
CA GLY A 111 9.46 7.10 15.92
C GLY A 111 9.85 6.11 14.82
N LEU A 112 9.60 6.44 13.54
CA LEU A 112 9.84 5.53 12.43
C LEU A 112 11.34 5.36 12.15
N ALA A 113 11.74 4.11 11.97
CA ALA A 113 13.06 3.70 11.50
C ALA A 113 12.93 2.33 10.80
N ASP A 114 13.97 1.90 10.10
CA ASP A 114 14.01 0.51 9.58
C ASP A 114 13.80 -0.51 10.71
N GLY A 115 13.01 -1.54 10.42
CA GLY A 115 12.65 -2.61 11.36
C GLY A 115 11.48 -2.27 12.27
N VAL A 116 11.01 -1.02 12.29
CA VAL A 116 9.88 -0.61 13.14
C VAL A 116 8.57 -1.19 12.61
N SER A 117 7.88 -1.96 13.47
CA SER A 117 6.53 -2.46 13.17
C SER A 117 5.51 -1.34 13.18
N VAL A 118 4.64 -1.30 12.18
CA VAL A 118 3.59 -0.30 11.99
C VAL A 118 2.31 -0.95 11.50
N TRP A 119 1.23 -0.19 11.52
CA TRP A 119 0.00 -0.51 10.80
C TRP A 119 -0.21 0.50 9.68
N THR A 120 -0.58 0.00 8.51
CA THR A 120 -0.98 0.83 7.37
C THR A 120 -2.48 0.88 7.26
N GLY A 121 -3.04 2.05 6.94
CA GLY A 121 -4.47 2.22 6.71
C GLY A 121 -4.75 2.95 5.40
N VAL A 122 -5.61 2.38 4.56
CA VAL A 122 -6.14 2.98 3.33
C VAL A 122 -7.67 2.92 3.33
N LYS A 123 -8.31 4.04 2.97
CA LYS A 123 -9.77 4.09 2.79
C LYS A 123 -10.14 3.49 1.45
N ALA A 124 -11.28 2.79 1.38
CA ALA A 124 -11.77 2.22 0.12
C ALA A 124 -11.98 3.28 -0.98
N THR A 125 -12.34 4.51 -0.60
CA THR A 125 -12.53 5.64 -1.51
C THR A 125 -11.23 6.21 -2.07
N GLU A 126 -10.09 5.88 -1.47
CA GLU A 126 -8.76 6.31 -1.94
C GLU A 126 -8.09 5.23 -2.82
N THR A 127 -8.84 4.19 -3.18
CA THR A 127 -8.37 3.15 -4.09
C THR A 127 -9.05 3.28 -5.43
N THR A 128 -8.27 3.54 -6.47
CA THR A 128 -8.73 3.50 -7.86
C THR A 128 -8.51 2.10 -8.43
N ILE A 129 -9.53 1.54 -9.07
CA ILE A 129 -9.42 0.27 -9.80
C ILE A 129 -9.48 0.55 -11.29
N VAL A 130 -8.50 0.04 -12.04
CA VAL A 130 -8.46 0.11 -13.49
C VAL A 130 -8.60 -1.31 -14.05
N PRO A 131 -9.74 -1.68 -14.65
CA PRO A 131 -9.88 -2.94 -15.36
C PRO A 131 -8.84 -3.09 -16.47
N LEU A 132 -8.34 -4.31 -16.66
CA LEU A 132 -7.32 -4.65 -17.68
C LEU A 132 -7.95 -5.29 -18.93
#